data_AF-A0A0G4IGI5-F1
#
_entry.id   AF-A0A0G4IGI5-F1
#
_cell.length_a   1.000
_cell.length_b   1.000
_cell.length_c   1.000
_cell.angle_alpha   90.00
_cell.angle_beta   90.00
_cell.angle_gamma   90.00
#
_symmetry.space_group_name_H-M   'P 1'
#
loop_
_entity.id
_entity.type
_entity.pdbx_description
1 polymer ?
#
loop_
_entity_poly.entity_id
_entity_poly.type
_entity_poly.pdbx_seq_one_letter_code
_entity_poly.pdbx_strand_id
1 'polypeptide(L)'
;MALRSVDDDEESTISRFSRGRVVDPMASIATRKAAVTVAAGTVLALVVLNAIAVRRANAPPSWAVSPDDASSSATSGKLFSGVAFRTFPVDSVKFDGESLSASGAKSSFASGDNPQCKQWSVVTTIFEPSDAVKKQANLGPDWCIVIVGDRKSPPVYHVEGSSTIVYLDANDQETFGKEFPEFFSTLNWNHFGRKNVGFLYAIAHGAQAIWDFDDDNILKDHADIKVPGEDEDYSVDLPKDHDFPTYNPYVKMGAPHSPSWPRGIPLTHIKDSGSWKSSLQRARVKGRDVALIQSLADHDPDMDAIYRLTMPLPFNFQPPSDAAPIVLPPKTLAPLNAQACLFRRAAFWMLLLPVTVHGRVSDIWRGYAGQRLLWDLGLHVIFSPPIVDQFRNPHSYLADFDSEIPLYTRAGALVEFLHQWSSAATTLPGRVEQLWIALYERGYVEMKDVVLVQHWLQALTDVGYEFPGLPTAQP
;
A
#
# COMPACT_ATOMS: atom_id res chain seq x y z
N MET A 1 -40.50 -21.27 70.71
CA MET A 1 -39.47 -22.33 70.65
C MET A 1 -38.12 -21.65 70.50
N ALA A 2 -37.37 -21.32 71.56
CA ALA A 2 -37.42 -21.70 72.97
C ALA A 2 -37.04 -23.17 73.28
N LEU A 3 -35.76 -23.35 73.60
CA LEU A 3 -35.02 -24.30 74.48
C LEU A 3 -33.57 -23.76 74.43
N ARG A 4 -32.85 -23.29 75.48
CA ARG A 4 -32.60 -23.77 76.86
C ARG A 4 -31.95 -25.17 76.88
N SER A 5 -30.88 -25.43 77.63
CA SER A 5 -30.28 -24.73 78.80
C SER A 5 -28.74 -24.99 78.90
N VAL A 6 -27.93 -24.11 79.50
CA VAL A 6 -27.37 -24.12 80.89
C VAL A 6 -26.35 -25.25 81.18
N ASP A 7 -25.25 -25.12 81.96
CA ASP A 7 -24.17 -24.14 82.33
C ASP A 7 -23.32 -24.91 83.43
N ASP A 8 -22.22 -24.49 84.08
CA ASP A 8 -21.36 -23.28 84.11
C ASP A 8 -19.93 -23.63 83.56
N ASP A 9 -18.72 -23.52 84.15
CA ASP A 9 -18.06 -23.01 85.40
C ASP A 9 -16.53 -22.81 85.02
N GLU A 10 -15.50 -22.35 85.75
CA GLU A 10 -15.21 -21.96 87.17
C GLU A 10 -14.17 -20.77 87.16
N GLU A 11 -13.23 -20.64 88.13
CA GLU A 11 -12.49 -19.39 88.42
C GLU A 11 -10.99 -19.55 88.84
N SER A 12 -10.28 -18.41 89.06
CA SER A 12 -9.04 -18.25 89.88
C SER A 12 -7.66 -18.63 89.25
N THR A 13 -6.46 -18.22 89.73
CA THR A 13 -6.04 -17.01 90.51
C THR A 13 -4.53 -16.67 90.43
N ILE A 14 -4.22 -15.38 90.19
CA ILE A 14 -3.08 -14.50 90.61
C ILE A 14 -1.75 -15.10 91.16
N SER A 15 -0.58 -14.70 90.60
CA SER A 15 0.45 -13.90 91.33
C SER A 15 1.66 -13.43 90.46
N ARG A 16 2.56 -12.63 91.06
CA ARG A 16 3.68 -11.89 90.43
C ARG A 16 5.04 -12.50 90.79
N PHE A 17 6.09 -12.28 89.99
CA PHE A 17 7.26 -11.46 90.41
C PHE A 17 8.17 -11.10 89.21
N SER A 18 9.22 -10.30 89.43
CA SER A 18 10.05 -9.67 88.40
C SER A 18 11.56 -9.88 88.60
N ARG A 19 12.32 -9.89 87.48
CA ARG A 19 13.65 -9.24 87.24
C ARG A 19 14.43 -9.93 86.11
N GLY A 20 15.38 -9.19 85.52
CA GLY A 20 16.50 -9.76 84.76
C GLY A 20 16.59 -9.34 83.29
N ARG A 21 17.49 -8.39 82.97
CA ARG A 21 18.07 -8.28 81.62
C ARG A 21 19.27 -9.21 81.53
N VAL A 22 19.33 -10.00 80.47
CA VAL A 22 20.58 -10.47 79.86
C VAL A 22 20.47 -10.13 78.37
N VAL A 23 21.55 -9.63 77.77
CA VAL A 23 21.60 -9.28 76.34
C VAL A 23 22.55 -10.26 75.65
N ASP A 24 22.02 -11.07 74.74
CA ASP A 24 22.79 -12.04 73.97
C ASP A 24 23.34 -11.37 72.68
N PRO A 25 24.68 -11.34 72.46
CA PRO A 25 25.28 -10.68 71.31
C PRO A 25 25.16 -11.45 69.97
N MET A 26 24.47 -12.59 69.89
CA MET A 26 24.33 -13.38 68.65
C MET A 26 23.31 -12.85 67.62
N ALA A 27 22.37 -11.98 68.01
CA ALA A 27 21.22 -11.62 67.16
C ALA A 27 21.51 -10.63 65.99
N SER A 28 22.75 -10.17 65.80
CA SER A 28 23.07 -8.99 64.94
C SER A 28 23.40 -9.33 63.47
N ILE A 29 23.76 -10.58 63.15
CA ILE A 29 24.36 -10.94 61.85
C ILE A 29 23.32 -11.44 60.82
N ALA A 30 22.27 -12.14 61.26
CA ALA A 30 21.26 -12.71 60.36
C ALA A 30 20.42 -11.61 59.67
N THR A 31 19.90 -10.65 60.43
CA THR A 31 18.99 -9.60 59.96
C THR A 31 19.62 -8.65 58.94
N ARG A 32 20.94 -8.40 59.02
CA ARG A 32 21.65 -7.57 58.04
C ARG A 32 21.85 -8.26 56.69
N LYS A 33 21.98 -9.60 56.65
CA LYS A 33 22.08 -10.33 55.38
C LYS A 33 20.75 -10.33 54.61
N ALA A 34 19.62 -10.50 55.31
CA ALA A 34 18.30 -10.48 54.68
C ALA A 34 18.01 -9.18 53.91
N ALA A 35 18.25 -8.02 54.53
CA ALA A 35 17.99 -6.72 53.94
C ALA A 35 18.82 -6.45 52.67
N VAL A 36 20.11 -6.83 52.67
CA VAL A 36 21.01 -6.65 51.51
C VAL A 36 20.60 -7.56 50.35
N THR A 37 20.23 -8.82 50.61
CA THR A 37 19.80 -9.75 49.55
C THR A 37 18.49 -9.32 48.90
N VAL A 38 17.51 -8.82 49.67
CA VAL A 38 16.23 -8.34 49.10
C VAL A 38 16.45 -7.07 48.25
N ALA A 39 17.24 -6.12 48.73
CA ALA A 39 17.55 -4.89 47.98
C ALA A 39 18.36 -5.17 46.69
N ALA A 40 19.33 -6.08 46.74
CA ALA A 40 20.05 -6.53 45.55
C ALA A 40 19.11 -7.23 44.56
N GLY A 41 18.16 -8.03 45.05
CA GLY A 41 17.14 -8.70 44.23
C GLY A 41 16.22 -7.71 43.50
N THR A 42 15.69 -6.69 44.17
CA THR A 42 14.81 -5.69 43.52
C THR A 42 15.57 -4.76 42.58
N VAL A 43 16.80 -4.35 42.91
CA VAL A 43 17.63 -3.56 41.99
C VAL A 43 18.01 -4.38 40.76
N LEU A 44 18.42 -5.64 40.92
CA LEU A 44 18.72 -6.52 39.79
C LEU A 44 17.47 -6.79 38.94
N ALA A 45 16.30 -7.00 39.55
CA ALA A 45 15.03 -7.14 38.84
C ALA A 45 14.65 -5.87 38.07
N LEU A 46 14.83 -4.67 38.65
CA LEU A 46 14.58 -3.40 37.97
C LEU A 46 15.59 -3.14 36.84
N VAL A 47 16.86 -3.48 37.01
CA VAL A 47 17.88 -3.37 35.96
C VAL A 47 17.60 -4.37 34.83
N VAL A 48 17.20 -5.61 35.14
CA VAL A 48 16.83 -6.62 34.14
C VAL A 48 15.53 -6.26 33.43
N LEU A 49 14.51 -5.76 34.13
CA LEU A 49 13.26 -5.29 33.51
C LEU A 49 13.48 -4.06 32.63
N ASN A 50 14.28 -3.09 33.06
CA ASN A 50 14.66 -1.96 32.20
C ASN A 50 15.55 -2.41 31.04
N ALA A 51 16.49 -3.36 31.23
CA ALA A 51 17.29 -3.90 30.14
C ALA A 51 16.45 -4.71 29.13
N ILE A 52 15.39 -5.40 29.58
CA ILE A 52 14.43 -6.09 28.71
C ILE A 52 13.50 -5.08 28.01
N ALA A 53 13.06 -4.02 28.70
CA ALA A 53 12.26 -2.96 28.09
C ALA A 53 13.06 -2.18 27.03
N VAL A 54 14.31 -1.80 27.34
CA VAL A 54 15.24 -1.16 26.39
C VAL A 54 15.64 -2.12 25.27
N ARG A 55 15.84 -3.42 25.54
CA ARG A 55 16.02 -4.41 24.46
C ARG A 55 14.77 -4.64 23.62
N ARG A 56 13.56 -4.41 24.13
CA ARG A 56 12.32 -4.44 23.33
C ARG A 56 12.11 -3.14 22.54
N ALA A 57 12.53 -2.00 23.08
CA ALA A 57 12.49 -0.71 22.39
C ALA A 57 13.56 -0.61 21.28
N ASN A 58 14.70 -1.28 21.45
CA ASN A 58 15.82 -1.29 20.50
C ASN A 58 15.97 -2.62 19.74
N ALA A 59 15.04 -3.56 19.88
CA ALA A 59 14.97 -4.71 18.97
C ALA A 59 14.39 -4.23 17.64
N PRO A 60 14.95 -4.64 16.48
CA PRO A 60 14.22 -4.52 15.23
C PRO A 60 12.89 -5.28 15.35
N PRO A 61 11.80 -4.81 14.71
CA PRO A 61 10.52 -5.52 14.72
C PRO A 61 10.67 -6.98 14.25
N SER A 62 9.79 -7.88 14.69
CA SER A 62 9.92 -9.33 14.38
C SER A 62 9.82 -9.68 12.88
N TRP A 63 9.37 -8.72 12.06
CA TRP A 63 9.27 -8.81 10.61
C TRP A 63 10.50 -8.26 9.87
N ALA A 64 11.34 -7.46 10.53
CA ALA A 64 12.48 -6.82 9.91
C ALA A 64 13.62 -7.83 9.72
N VAL A 65 14.24 -7.79 8.53
CA VAL A 65 15.31 -8.68 8.13
C VAL A 65 16.52 -8.47 9.04
N SER A 66 16.98 -9.55 9.69
CA SER A 66 18.14 -9.47 10.58
C SER A 66 19.43 -9.30 9.76
N PRO A 67 20.24 -8.26 10.01
CA PRO A 67 21.47 -8.02 9.25
C PRO A 67 22.54 -9.10 9.49
N ASP A 68 22.43 -9.87 10.58
CA ASP A 68 23.38 -10.91 11.00
C ASP A 68 23.30 -12.23 10.20
N ASP A 69 22.32 -12.41 9.31
CA ASP A 69 22.33 -13.50 8.32
C ASP A 69 23.54 -13.39 7.35
N ALA A 70 24.24 -12.25 7.34
CA ALA A 70 25.49 -12.02 6.63
C ALA A 70 26.72 -12.76 7.21
N SER A 71 26.56 -13.92 7.86
CA SER A 71 27.69 -14.76 8.29
C SER A 71 28.47 -15.24 7.06
N SER A 72 29.74 -14.85 6.95
CA SER A 72 30.53 -15.06 5.72
C SER A 72 30.99 -16.51 5.57
N SER A 73 30.19 -17.34 4.91
CA SER A 73 30.57 -18.68 4.45
C SER A 73 30.70 -18.73 2.92
N ALA A 74 31.28 -19.79 2.39
CA ALA A 74 31.32 -20.03 0.94
C ALA A 74 29.95 -20.44 0.34
N THR A 75 28.89 -20.53 1.15
CA THR A 75 27.54 -20.98 0.75
C THR A 75 26.42 -19.99 1.14
N SER A 76 26.75 -18.88 1.81
CA SER A 76 25.81 -17.83 2.21
C SER A 76 25.62 -16.77 1.11
N GLY A 77 24.37 -16.52 0.71
CA GLY A 77 24.02 -15.37 -0.12
C GLY A 77 24.07 -14.05 0.67
N LYS A 78 23.78 -12.93 -0.01
CA LYS A 78 23.51 -11.64 0.62
C LYS A 78 22.16 -11.10 0.15
N LEU A 79 21.37 -10.60 1.09
CA LEU A 79 20.11 -9.93 0.78
C LEU A 79 20.37 -8.51 0.25
N PHE A 80 19.41 -7.97 -0.48
CA PHE A 80 19.45 -6.59 -0.95
C PHE A 80 19.28 -5.63 0.23
N SER A 81 20.20 -4.68 0.39
CA SER A 81 20.34 -3.91 1.64
C SER A 81 19.37 -2.73 1.80
N GLY A 82 18.72 -2.25 0.73
CA GLY A 82 17.88 -1.04 0.77
C GLY A 82 18.62 0.27 1.08
N VAL A 83 19.96 0.23 1.21
CA VAL A 83 20.80 1.40 1.52
C VAL A 83 21.06 2.20 0.24
N ALA A 84 21.08 3.54 0.35
CA ALA A 84 21.42 4.40 -0.77
C ALA A 84 22.89 4.20 -1.21
N PHE A 85 23.12 4.03 -2.51
CA PHE A 85 24.45 3.81 -3.10
C PHE A 85 24.85 4.86 -4.14
N ARG A 86 23.91 5.75 -4.50
CA ARG A 86 24.10 6.91 -5.37
C ARG A 86 23.28 8.08 -4.84
N THR A 87 23.55 9.29 -5.34
CA THR A 87 22.90 10.52 -4.90
C THR A 87 22.28 11.23 -6.10
N PHE A 88 21.09 11.81 -5.93
CA PHE A 88 20.48 12.64 -6.97
C PHE A 88 21.10 14.06 -6.98
N PRO A 89 21.37 14.67 -8.15
CA PRO A 89 21.95 16.01 -8.20
C PRO A 89 21.01 17.06 -7.56
N VAL A 90 21.50 17.77 -6.54
CA VAL A 90 20.70 18.76 -5.79
C VAL A 90 20.20 19.87 -6.72
N ASP A 91 21.03 20.34 -7.66
CA ASP A 91 20.68 21.36 -8.66
C ASP A 91 19.66 20.86 -9.72
N SER A 92 19.17 19.63 -9.62
CA SER A 92 18.15 19.04 -10.50
C SER A 92 16.82 18.76 -9.79
N VAL A 93 16.69 19.10 -8.50
CA VAL A 93 15.45 19.07 -7.71
C VAL A 93 14.55 20.23 -8.17
N LYS A 94 13.22 20.01 -8.22
CA LYS A 94 12.26 20.99 -8.78
C LYS A 94 11.08 21.36 -7.86
N PHE A 95 10.82 20.60 -6.80
CA PHE A 95 9.60 20.72 -5.98
C PHE A 95 9.89 20.86 -4.46
N ASP A 96 11.12 21.22 -4.07
CA ASP A 96 11.52 21.40 -2.67
C ASP A 96 11.13 22.77 -2.05
N GLY A 97 10.75 23.75 -2.87
CA GLY A 97 10.27 25.07 -2.45
C GLY A 97 8.75 25.22 -2.31
N GLU A 98 8.29 26.34 -1.75
CA GLU A 98 6.88 26.62 -1.45
C GLU A 98 5.99 26.93 -2.67
N SER A 99 6.53 26.97 -3.90
CA SER A 99 5.76 27.38 -5.09
C SER A 99 5.99 26.48 -6.29
N LEU A 100 4.93 25.75 -6.67
CA LEU A 100 4.72 25.33 -8.05
C LEU A 100 4.60 26.59 -8.92
N SER A 101 5.54 26.82 -9.84
CA SER A 101 5.32 27.77 -10.92
C SER A 101 4.36 27.14 -11.94
N ALA A 102 3.05 27.30 -11.72
CA ALA A 102 2.07 27.05 -12.78
C ALA A 102 2.49 27.86 -14.02
N SER A 103 2.63 27.20 -15.18
CA SER A 103 3.33 27.76 -16.34
C SER A 103 2.66 28.97 -17.00
N GLY A 104 1.49 29.39 -16.51
CA GLY A 104 0.61 30.39 -17.11
C GLY A 104 -0.18 29.86 -18.31
N ALA A 105 0.33 28.84 -18.99
CA ALA A 105 -0.37 28.09 -20.02
C ALA A 105 -1.37 27.12 -19.36
N LYS A 106 -2.62 27.56 -19.22
CA LYS A 106 -3.74 26.63 -19.04
C LYS A 106 -3.87 25.80 -20.33
N SER A 107 -3.89 24.48 -20.19
CA SER A 107 -4.12 23.55 -21.29
C SER A 107 -5.40 23.88 -22.10
N SER A 108 -5.38 23.65 -23.42
CA SER A 108 -6.51 23.94 -24.32
C SER A 108 -7.77 23.17 -23.94
N PHE A 109 -7.59 21.98 -23.36
CA PHE A 109 -8.66 21.08 -22.90
C PHE A 109 -9.42 21.62 -21.66
N ALA A 110 -9.02 22.77 -21.11
CA ALA A 110 -9.80 23.47 -20.08
C ALA A 110 -11.07 24.16 -20.60
N SER A 111 -11.37 24.12 -21.91
CA SER A 111 -12.49 24.86 -22.52
C SER A 111 -13.32 24.10 -23.55
N GLY A 112 -14.65 24.17 -23.41
CA GLY A 112 -15.61 23.90 -24.48
C GLY A 112 -16.01 22.43 -24.62
N ASP A 113 -15.19 21.65 -25.32
CA ASP A 113 -15.60 20.40 -25.98
C ASP A 113 -15.33 19.13 -25.14
N ASN A 114 -15.14 19.26 -23.83
CA ASN A 114 -14.87 18.12 -22.95
C ASN A 114 -16.06 17.14 -22.89
N PRO A 115 -15.81 15.82 -22.96
CA PRO A 115 -16.79 14.80 -22.60
C PRO A 115 -17.38 15.05 -21.21
N GLN A 116 -18.72 14.96 -21.08
CA GLN A 116 -19.41 15.31 -19.82
C GLN A 116 -19.28 14.27 -18.69
N CYS A 117 -18.56 13.17 -18.96
CA CYS A 117 -18.32 12.06 -18.05
C CYS A 117 -17.42 12.46 -16.87
N LYS A 118 -17.78 12.03 -15.67
CA LYS A 118 -16.97 12.24 -14.45
C LYS A 118 -16.13 11.02 -14.09
N GLN A 119 -16.44 9.88 -14.69
CA GLN A 119 -15.86 8.57 -14.41
C GLN A 119 -15.16 8.08 -15.69
N TRP A 120 -13.91 7.67 -15.59
CA TRP A 120 -13.07 7.37 -16.75
C TRP A 120 -12.43 5.99 -16.61
N SER A 121 -12.77 5.06 -17.49
CA SER A 121 -12.04 3.80 -17.66
C SER A 121 -10.77 4.04 -18.49
N VAL A 122 -9.62 3.59 -18.01
CA VAL A 122 -8.31 3.79 -18.66
C VAL A 122 -7.63 2.45 -18.88
N VAL A 123 -7.35 2.12 -20.14
CA VAL A 123 -6.68 0.89 -20.57
C VAL A 123 -5.58 1.19 -21.58
N THR A 124 -4.57 0.34 -21.65
CA THR A 124 -3.62 0.31 -22.78
C THR A 124 -3.62 -1.10 -23.38
N THR A 125 -3.52 -1.21 -24.71
CA THR A 125 -3.75 -2.47 -25.42
C THR A 125 -2.95 -2.53 -26.71
N ILE A 126 -2.51 -3.74 -27.08
CA ILE A 126 -1.92 -4.07 -28.40
C ILE A 126 -2.80 -5.01 -29.22
N PHE A 127 -4.04 -5.24 -28.78
CA PHE A 127 -4.97 -6.22 -29.34
C PHE A 127 -6.20 -5.55 -29.97
N GLU A 128 -7.04 -6.35 -30.61
CA GLU A 128 -8.38 -5.94 -31.04
C GLU A 128 -9.33 -5.78 -29.82
N PRO A 129 -10.49 -5.10 -29.96
CA PRO A 129 -11.49 -4.93 -28.91
C PRO A 129 -11.81 -6.21 -28.12
N SER A 130 -11.31 -6.28 -26.89
CA SER A 130 -11.58 -7.39 -25.96
C SER A 130 -12.96 -7.26 -25.32
N ASP A 131 -13.45 -8.34 -24.69
CA ASP A 131 -14.73 -8.32 -23.98
C ASP A 131 -14.68 -7.49 -22.69
N ALA A 132 -13.50 -7.31 -22.10
CA ALA A 132 -13.30 -6.34 -21.02
C ALA A 132 -13.55 -4.90 -21.52
N VAL A 133 -12.90 -4.54 -22.64
CA VAL A 133 -13.04 -3.20 -23.24
C VAL A 133 -14.48 -2.95 -23.71
N LYS A 134 -15.16 -3.96 -24.29
CA LYS A 134 -16.59 -3.86 -24.65
C LYS A 134 -17.49 -3.65 -23.44
N LYS A 135 -17.24 -4.31 -22.30
CA LYS A 135 -18.01 -4.06 -21.07
C LYS A 135 -17.76 -2.66 -20.52
N GLN A 136 -16.52 -2.18 -20.47
CA GLN A 136 -16.24 -0.82 -19.98
C GLN A 136 -16.75 0.28 -20.93
N ALA A 137 -16.84 0.01 -22.23
CA ALA A 137 -17.52 0.88 -23.21
C ALA A 137 -19.05 0.94 -23.04
N ASN A 138 -19.64 0.08 -22.18
CA ASN A 138 -21.08 -0.02 -21.97
C ASN A 138 -21.53 0.27 -20.52
N LEU A 139 -20.69 0.95 -19.73
CA LEU A 139 -21.00 1.38 -18.36
C LEU A 139 -22.05 2.52 -18.28
N GLY A 140 -22.42 3.10 -19.42
CA GLY A 140 -23.42 4.17 -19.52
C GLY A 140 -22.82 5.57 -19.74
N PRO A 141 -23.67 6.60 -19.91
CA PRO A 141 -23.27 7.92 -20.40
C PRO A 141 -22.48 8.76 -19.39
N ASP A 142 -22.55 8.46 -18.09
CA ASP A 142 -21.73 9.11 -17.05
C ASP A 142 -20.25 8.69 -17.10
N TRP A 143 -19.94 7.64 -17.88
CA TRP A 143 -18.62 7.08 -18.08
C TRP A 143 -18.03 7.45 -19.44
N CYS A 144 -16.73 7.71 -19.43
CA CYS A 144 -15.86 7.62 -20.61
C CYS A 144 -14.96 6.41 -20.52
N ILE A 145 -14.44 5.99 -21.68
CA ILE A 145 -13.29 5.09 -21.77
C ILE A 145 -12.22 5.73 -22.66
N VAL A 146 -10.97 5.76 -22.20
CA VAL A 146 -9.80 6.10 -23.00
C VAL A 146 -8.91 4.87 -23.19
N ILE A 147 -8.71 4.53 -24.45
CA ILE A 147 -8.02 3.32 -24.91
C ILE A 147 -6.69 3.77 -25.53
N VAL A 148 -5.58 3.48 -24.85
CA VAL A 148 -4.25 3.93 -25.24
C VAL A 148 -3.56 2.85 -26.08
N GLY A 149 -3.45 3.10 -27.39
CA GLY A 149 -2.69 2.22 -28.29
C GLY A 149 -1.17 2.30 -28.07
N ASP A 150 -0.46 1.41 -28.75
CA ASP A 150 0.98 1.45 -28.97
C ASP A 150 1.23 1.24 -30.48
N ARG A 151 2.48 1.31 -30.94
CA ARG A 151 2.87 1.18 -32.36
C ARG A 151 2.64 -0.22 -32.97
N LYS A 152 1.99 -1.12 -32.22
CA LYS A 152 1.58 -2.48 -32.63
C LYS A 152 0.07 -2.70 -32.61
N SER A 153 -0.69 -1.77 -32.02
CA SER A 153 -2.14 -1.86 -31.90
C SER A 153 -2.82 -1.64 -33.27
N PRO A 154 -4.10 -2.03 -33.42
CA PRO A 154 -4.87 -1.72 -34.62
C PRO A 154 -4.88 -0.20 -34.90
N PRO A 155 -4.69 0.26 -36.14
CA PRO A 155 -4.75 1.69 -36.48
C PRO A 155 -6.18 2.26 -36.41
N VAL A 156 -7.20 1.39 -36.32
CA VAL A 156 -8.59 1.75 -36.07
C VAL A 156 -9.14 0.76 -35.03
N TYR A 157 -9.75 1.26 -33.96
CA TYR A 157 -10.21 0.45 -32.83
C TYR A 157 -11.74 0.36 -32.80
N HIS A 158 -12.29 -0.68 -33.43
CA HIS A 158 -13.74 -0.80 -33.68
C HIS A 158 -14.54 -1.26 -32.45
N VAL A 159 -14.81 -0.34 -31.52
CA VAL A 159 -15.71 -0.58 -30.38
C VAL A 159 -16.85 0.45 -30.34
N GLU A 160 -18.04 0.00 -29.96
CA GLU A 160 -19.25 0.82 -29.78
C GLU A 160 -19.86 0.52 -28.40
N GLY A 161 -20.62 1.47 -27.84
CA GLY A 161 -21.30 1.28 -26.57
C GLY A 161 -22.03 2.53 -26.05
N SER A 162 -22.54 2.43 -24.83
CA SER A 162 -23.30 3.49 -24.15
C SER A 162 -22.45 4.55 -23.45
N SER A 163 -21.14 4.34 -23.32
CA SER A 163 -20.16 5.28 -22.78
C SER A 163 -19.45 6.05 -23.89
N THR A 164 -18.90 7.24 -23.59
CA THR A 164 -18.10 7.99 -24.57
C THR A 164 -16.72 7.33 -24.76
N ILE A 165 -16.40 6.94 -25.99
CA ILE A 165 -15.19 6.20 -26.33
C ILE A 165 -14.16 7.14 -26.95
N VAL A 166 -12.94 7.12 -26.42
CA VAL A 166 -11.75 7.75 -27.01
C VAL A 166 -10.71 6.66 -27.28
N TYR A 167 -10.34 6.47 -28.54
CA TYR A 167 -9.12 5.76 -28.89
C TYR A 167 -8.01 6.79 -29.09
N LEU A 168 -6.85 6.59 -28.45
CA LEU A 168 -5.66 7.37 -28.68
C LEU A 168 -4.67 6.50 -29.46
N ASP A 169 -4.67 6.65 -30.79
CA ASP A 169 -3.71 5.99 -31.68
C ASP A 169 -2.28 6.58 -31.51
N ALA A 170 -1.31 6.11 -32.28
CA ALA A 170 0.06 6.60 -32.15
C ALA A 170 0.22 8.10 -32.49
N ASN A 171 -0.51 8.60 -33.49
CA ASN A 171 -0.51 9.99 -33.95
C ASN A 171 -1.31 10.91 -33.01
N ASP A 172 -2.42 10.43 -32.47
CA ASP A 172 -3.27 11.19 -31.55
C ASP A 172 -2.55 11.40 -30.21
N GLN A 173 -1.81 10.40 -29.74
CA GLN A 173 -0.89 10.55 -28.60
C GLN A 173 0.26 11.51 -28.90
N GLU A 174 0.89 11.42 -30.07
CA GLU A 174 1.93 12.38 -30.50
C GLU A 174 1.35 13.79 -30.76
N THR A 175 0.03 13.93 -30.85
CA THR A 175 -0.67 15.23 -30.98
C THR A 175 -1.08 15.81 -29.64
N PHE A 176 -1.70 15.02 -28.76
CA PHE A 176 -1.96 15.40 -27.37
C PHE A 176 -0.66 15.74 -26.62
N GLY A 177 0.42 15.00 -26.89
CA GLY A 177 1.75 15.24 -26.32
C GLY A 177 2.43 16.55 -26.73
N LYS A 178 1.87 17.32 -27.68
CA LYS A 178 2.38 18.66 -28.05
C LYS A 178 2.13 19.70 -26.94
N GLU A 179 1.14 19.49 -26.07
CA GLU A 179 0.93 20.33 -24.88
C GLU A 179 1.86 19.95 -23.72
N PHE A 180 2.35 18.71 -23.66
CA PHE A 180 3.16 18.18 -22.56
C PHE A 180 4.49 17.55 -23.05
N PRO A 181 5.31 18.26 -23.86
CA PRO A 181 6.43 17.66 -24.58
C PRO A 181 7.47 17.01 -23.66
N GLU A 182 7.74 17.63 -22.51
CA GLU A 182 8.67 17.12 -21.50
C GLU A 182 8.18 15.82 -20.83
N PHE A 183 6.88 15.67 -20.61
CA PHE A 183 6.30 14.42 -20.12
C PHE A 183 6.40 13.34 -21.19
N PHE A 184 6.00 13.65 -22.42
CA PHE A 184 5.99 12.68 -23.52
C PHE A 184 7.39 12.22 -23.95
N SER A 185 8.42 13.09 -23.86
CA SER A 185 9.81 12.70 -24.13
C SER A 185 10.33 11.64 -23.15
N THR A 186 9.80 11.62 -21.92
CA THR A 186 10.13 10.62 -20.90
C THR A 186 9.34 9.32 -21.03
N LEU A 187 8.27 9.24 -21.82
CA LEU A 187 7.53 7.99 -22.02
C LEU A 187 8.19 7.10 -23.09
N ASN A 188 8.10 5.78 -22.90
CA ASN A 188 8.55 4.80 -23.87
C ASN A 188 7.40 4.39 -24.80
N TRP A 189 7.72 3.86 -25.99
CA TRP A 189 6.81 3.02 -26.79
C TRP A 189 7.14 1.54 -26.53
N ASN A 190 6.21 0.64 -26.85
CA ASN A 190 6.26 -0.79 -26.55
C ASN A 190 6.45 -1.07 -25.06
N HIS A 191 5.77 -0.31 -24.19
CA HIS A 191 5.99 -0.36 -22.74
C HIS A 191 4.69 -0.16 -21.95
N PHE A 192 4.51 -0.92 -20.87
CA PHE A 192 3.31 -0.89 -20.02
C PHE A 192 2.94 0.52 -19.52
N GLY A 193 3.95 1.32 -19.15
CA GLY A 193 3.78 2.71 -18.73
C GLY A 193 3.25 3.66 -19.81
N ARG A 194 2.96 3.19 -21.04
CA ARG A 194 2.21 3.96 -22.04
C ARG A 194 0.81 4.36 -21.52
N LYS A 195 0.22 3.54 -20.65
CA LYS A 195 -1.04 3.80 -19.91
C LYS A 195 -1.08 5.19 -19.24
N ASN A 196 0.08 5.74 -18.87
CA ASN A 196 0.24 7.10 -18.33
C ASN A 196 -0.35 8.20 -19.24
N VAL A 197 -0.36 8.00 -20.56
CA VAL A 197 -0.99 8.95 -21.51
C VAL A 197 -2.51 9.03 -21.28
N GLY A 198 -3.15 7.88 -21.06
CA GLY A 198 -4.59 7.79 -20.77
C GLY A 198 -4.95 8.38 -19.41
N PHE A 199 -4.08 8.21 -18.39
CA PHE A 199 -4.25 8.89 -17.11
C PHE A 199 -4.18 10.42 -17.28
N LEU A 200 -3.16 10.96 -17.96
CA LEU A 200 -3.08 12.41 -18.19
C LEU A 200 -4.28 12.93 -18.99
N TYR A 201 -4.69 12.19 -20.02
CA TYR A 201 -5.83 12.55 -20.86
C TYR A 201 -7.13 12.63 -20.06
N ALA A 202 -7.45 11.61 -19.26
CA ALA A 202 -8.65 11.60 -18.42
C ALA A 202 -8.65 12.75 -17.41
N ILE A 203 -7.50 13.06 -16.81
CA ILE A 203 -7.36 14.18 -15.86
C ILE A 203 -7.56 15.53 -16.56
N ALA A 204 -6.95 15.72 -17.73
CA ALA A 204 -7.09 16.94 -18.55
C ALA A 204 -8.55 17.21 -18.96
N HIS A 205 -9.32 16.15 -19.21
CA HIS A 205 -10.74 16.22 -19.58
C HIS A 205 -11.68 16.12 -18.36
N GLY A 206 -11.18 16.38 -17.14
CA GLY A 206 -12.01 16.67 -15.96
C GLY A 206 -12.43 15.48 -15.10
N ALA A 207 -11.78 14.32 -15.22
CA ALA A 207 -12.08 13.14 -14.41
C ALA A 207 -12.18 13.41 -12.89
N GLN A 208 -13.11 12.73 -12.23
CA GLN A 208 -13.29 12.72 -10.77
C GLN A 208 -12.97 11.35 -10.16
N ALA A 209 -13.14 10.29 -10.94
CA ALA A 209 -12.64 8.96 -10.67
C ALA A 209 -12.08 8.30 -11.94
N ILE A 210 -11.03 7.49 -11.79
CA ILE A 210 -10.35 6.76 -12.88
C ILE A 210 -10.34 5.26 -12.52
N TRP A 211 -10.85 4.43 -13.41
CA TRP A 211 -10.77 2.97 -13.35
C TRP A 211 -9.58 2.50 -14.19
N ASP A 212 -8.48 2.18 -13.51
CA ASP A 212 -7.23 1.64 -14.06
C ASP A 212 -7.39 0.12 -14.22
N PHE A 213 -7.55 -0.34 -15.47
CA PHE A 213 -7.83 -1.76 -15.79
C PHE A 213 -7.04 -2.26 -17.01
N ASP A 214 -6.72 -3.55 -17.06
CA ASP A 214 -6.10 -4.20 -18.22
C ASP A 214 -7.15 -4.89 -19.10
N ASP A 215 -6.84 -5.11 -20.37
CA ASP A 215 -7.79 -5.60 -21.38
C ASP A 215 -8.19 -7.09 -21.24
N ASP A 216 -7.62 -7.81 -20.28
CA ASP A 216 -8.02 -9.17 -19.88
C ASP A 216 -8.87 -9.23 -18.60
N ASN A 217 -9.19 -8.08 -17.97
CA ASN A 217 -10.01 -7.98 -16.76
C ASN A 217 -11.49 -7.71 -17.10
N ILE A 218 -12.26 -8.78 -17.38
CA ILE A 218 -13.67 -8.68 -17.74
C ILE A 218 -14.51 -8.38 -16.49
N LEU A 219 -15.24 -7.27 -16.47
CA LEU A 219 -16.21 -6.96 -15.41
C LEU A 219 -17.29 -8.03 -15.34
N LYS A 220 -17.59 -8.54 -14.14
CA LYS A 220 -18.62 -9.57 -13.94
C LYS A 220 -20.02 -9.05 -14.25
N ASP A 221 -20.92 -9.95 -14.62
CA ASP A 221 -22.32 -9.59 -14.83
C ASP A 221 -22.96 -9.12 -13.51
N HIS A 222 -23.67 -7.99 -13.58
CA HIS A 222 -24.24 -7.28 -12.43
C HIS A 222 -23.23 -6.74 -11.40
N ALA A 223 -21.92 -6.74 -11.69
CA ALA A 223 -20.95 -5.97 -10.94
C ALA A 223 -21.05 -4.47 -11.27
N ASP A 224 -20.60 -3.65 -10.31
CA ASP A 224 -20.66 -2.19 -10.36
C ASP A 224 -19.36 -1.60 -9.80
N ILE A 225 -18.79 -0.63 -10.51
CA ILE A 225 -17.54 0.04 -10.15
C ILE A 225 -17.88 1.20 -9.20
N LYS A 226 -18.16 0.86 -7.94
CA LYS A 226 -18.70 1.78 -6.93
C LYS A 226 -17.77 2.95 -6.65
N VAL A 227 -18.17 4.14 -7.07
CA VAL A 227 -17.52 5.43 -6.80
C VAL A 227 -18.17 6.09 -5.57
N PRO A 228 -17.56 6.07 -4.36
CA PRO A 228 -18.25 6.51 -3.14
C PRO A 228 -18.57 8.01 -3.12
N GLY A 229 -19.71 8.40 -2.55
CA GLY A 229 -20.04 9.82 -2.32
C GLY A 229 -19.09 10.46 -1.30
N GLU A 230 -18.74 11.74 -1.46
CA GLU A 230 -17.75 12.40 -0.58
C GLU A 230 -18.17 12.43 0.91
N ASP A 231 -19.47 12.51 1.17
CA ASP A 231 -20.06 12.43 2.51
C ASP A 231 -20.58 11.03 2.88
N GLU A 232 -20.48 10.05 1.98
CA GLU A 232 -20.97 8.69 2.19
C GLU A 232 -20.16 7.97 3.28
N ASP A 233 -20.87 7.29 4.20
CA ASP A 233 -20.27 6.35 5.15
C ASP A 233 -19.98 5.02 4.42
N TYR A 234 -18.81 4.88 3.82
CA TYR A 234 -18.43 3.64 3.14
C TYR A 234 -18.10 2.55 4.17
N SER A 235 -18.93 1.50 4.18
CA SER A 235 -18.82 0.37 5.11
C SER A 235 -17.66 -0.55 4.74
N VAL A 236 -16.68 -0.68 5.63
CA VAL A 236 -15.44 -1.45 5.42
C VAL A 236 -15.15 -2.37 6.60
N ASP A 237 -14.34 -3.41 6.39
CA ASP A 237 -13.74 -4.20 7.46
C ASP A 237 -12.29 -3.75 7.71
N LEU A 238 -11.95 -3.43 8.96
CA LEU A 238 -10.62 -2.99 9.39
C LEU A 238 -9.88 -4.16 10.05
N PRO A 239 -8.64 -4.50 9.62
CA PRO A 239 -7.76 -5.40 10.34
C PRO A 239 -7.42 -4.85 11.74
N LYS A 240 -7.90 -5.53 12.78
CA LYS A 240 -7.68 -5.17 14.17
C LYS A 240 -6.28 -5.56 14.64
N ASP A 241 -5.73 -4.73 15.53
CA ASP A 241 -4.53 -5.00 16.33
C ASP A 241 -3.35 -5.47 15.44
N HIS A 242 -3.19 -4.82 14.28
CA HIS A 242 -2.32 -5.22 13.19
C HIS A 242 -1.06 -4.35 13.11
N ASP A 243 -0.02 -4.75 13.85
CA ASP A 243 1.29 -4.08 13.90
C ASP A 243 2.30 -4.62 12.84
N PHE A 244 1.82 -5.33 11.82
CA PHE A 244 2.66 -5.88 10.74
C PHE A 244 2.72 -4.86 9.58
N PRO A 245 3.86 -4.69 8.89
CA PRO A 245 4.05 -3.61 7.92
C PRO A 245 3.35 -3.89 6.58
N THR A 246 2.94 -5.15 6.35
CA THR A 246 2.21 -5.55 5.15
C THR A 246 0.97 -6.37 5.47
N TYR A 247 -0.11 -6.13 4.75
CA TYR A 247 -1.33 -6.93 4.83
C TYR A 247 -1.62 -7.68 3.52
N ASN A 248 -2.01 -8.94 3.64
CA ASN A 248 -2.46 -9.79 2.56
C ASN A 248 -4.00 -9.97 2.67
N PRO A 249 -4.80 -9.22 1.87
CA PRO A 249 -6.25 -9.28 1.94
C PRO A 249 -6.84 -10.59 1.37
N TYR A 250 -6.10 -11.33 0.54
CA TYR A 250 -6.61 -12.49 -0.21
C TYR A 250 -7.16 -13.58 0.72
N VAL A 251 -6.52 -13.81 1.87
CA VAL A 251 -6.95 -14.83 2.84
C VAL A 251 -8.31 -14.49 3.46
N LYS A 252 -8.59 -13.20 3.71
CA LYS A 252 -9.88 -12.75 4.27
C LYS A 252 -10.98 -12.63 3.21
N MET A 253 -10.61 -12.32 1.98
CA MET A 253 -11.52 -12.38 0.82
C MET A 253 -11.86 -13.83 0.41
N GLY A 254 -11.33 -14.84 1.10
CA GLY A 254 -11.71 -16.24 0.89
C GLY A 254 -10.93 -16.94 -0.22
N ALA A 255 -9.62 -16.68 -0.35
CA ALA A 255 -8.77 -17.50 -1.21
C ALA A 255 -8.91 -19.00 -0.84
N PRO A 256 -9.22 -19.89 -1.79
CA PRO A 256 -9.52 -21.31 -1.52
C PRO A 256 -8.28 -22.15 -1.19
N HIS A 257 -7.09 -21.57 -1.28
CA HIS A 257 -5.81 -22.21 -1.05
C HIS A 257 -4.99 -21.41 -0.04
N SER A 258 -4.00 -22.06 0.58
CA SER A 258 -3.11 -21.42 1.54
C SER A 258 -1.71 -22.04 1.50
N PRO A 259 -0.63 -21.25 1.41
CA PRO A 259 -0.64 -19.79 1.26
C PRO A 259 -1.11 -19.34 -0.14
N SER A 260 -1.78 -18.19 -0.21
CA SER A 260 -2.17 -17.47 -1.44
C SER A 260 -2.02 -15.97 -1.18
N TRP A 261 -1.44 -15.21 -2.12
CA TRP A 261 -0.95 -13.85 -1.84
C TRP A 261 -0.86 -12.94 -3.10
N PRO A 262 -1.03 -11.62 -2.99
CA PRO A 262 -0.87 -10.70 -4.13
C PRO A 262 0.58 -10.61 -4.62
N ARG A 263 0.74 -10.50 -5.95
CA ARG A 263 2.03 -10.26 -6.62
C ARG A 263 2.77 -9.10 -5.96
N GLY A 264 4.01 -9.35 -5.54
CA GLY A 264 4.89 -8.31 -5.00
C GLY A 264 4.85 -8.10 -3.49
N ILE A 265 4.13 -8.92 -2.73
CA ILE A 265 4.34 -9.01 -1.27
C ILE A 265 5.76 -9.53 -1.00
N PRO A 266 6.45 -9.12 0.09
CA PRO A 266 7.75 -9.69 0.42
C PRO A 266 7.65 -11.19 0.69
N LEU A 267 8.53 -11.99 0.08
CA LEU A 267 8.46 -13.45 0.20
C LEU A 267 8.60 -13.96 1.65
N THR A 268 9.32 -13.20 2.48
CA THR A 268 9.45 -13.40 3.93
C THR A 268 8.11 -13.27 4.67
N HIS A 269 7.18 -12.44 4.17
CA HIS A 269 5.92 -12.12 4.85
C HIS A 269 4.78 -13.10 4.51
N ILE A 270 4.86 -13.82 3.38
CA ILE A 270 3.79 -14.74 2.90
C ILE A 270 3.39 -15.77 3.96
N LYS A 271 4.38 -16.31 4.69
CA LYS A 271 4.17 -17.37 5.68
C LYS A 271 4.03 -16.84 7.10
N ASP A 272 4.35 -15.56 7.36
CA ASP A 272 4.13 -14.97 8.67
C ASP A 272 2.64 -14.71 8.87
N SER A 273 2.07 -15.26 9.94
CA SER A 273 0.67 -15.04 10.29
C SER A 273 0.34 -13.58 10.62
N GLY A 274 1.32 -12.75 10.98
CA GLY A 274 1.15 -11.32 11.17
C GLY A 274 0.61 -10.61 9.92
N SER A 275 0.97 -11.06 8.72
CA SER A 275 0.56 -10.42 7.47
C SER A 275 -0.89 -10.71 7.04
N TRP A 276 -1.60 -11.67 7.65
CA TRP A 276 -2.95 -12.07 7.19
C TRP A 276 -3.94 -12.52 8.28
N LYS A 277 -3.48 -12.87 9.49
CA LYS A 277 -4.31 -13.59 10.48
C LYS A 277 -5.22 -12.71 11.34
N SER A 278 -5.08 -11.38 11.26
CA SER A 278 -5.82 -10.38 12.06
C SER A 278 -7.33 -10.68 12.21
N SER A 279 -7.95 -10.24 13.30
CA SER A 279 -9.42 -10.17 13.34
C SER A 279 -9.90 -8.99 12.48
N LEU A 280 -11.13 -9.06 11.98
CA LEU A 280 -11.76 -7.96 11.26
C LEU A 280 -12.78 -7.27 12.17
N GLN A 281 -12.82 -5.94 12.13
CA GLN A 281 -13.86 -5.12 12.74
C GLN A 281 -14.57 -4.31 11.66
N ARG A 282 -15.91 -4.43 11.61
CA ARG A 282 -16.75 -3.55 10.79
C ARG A 282 -16.58 -2.09 11.23
N ALA A 283 -16.16 -1.25 10.29
CA ALA A 283 -15.86 0.16 10.45
C ALA A 283 -16.53 0.97 9.32
N ARG A 284 -16.32 2.29 9.33
CA ARG A 284 -16.77 3.22 8.30
C ARG A 284 -15.64 4.21 8.01
N VAL A 285 -15.45 4.54 6.74
CA VAL A 285 -14.60 5.65 6.27
C VAL A 285 -15.45 6.57 5.42
N LYS A 286 -15.15 7.88 5.34
CA LYS A 286 -15.87 8.74 4.41
C LYS A 286 -15.38 8.52 2.99
N GLY A 287 -16.26 8.58 2.00
CA GLY A 287 -15.88 8.43 0.59
C GLY A 287 -14.88 9.49 0.09
N ARG A 288 -14.79 10.66 0.74
CA ARG A 288 -13.73 11.66 0.53
C ARG A 288 -12.34 11.20 1.00
N ASP A 289 -12.27 10.34 2.02
CA ASP A 289 -11.02 9.85 2.61
C ASP A 289 -10.47 8.62 1.87
N VAL A 290 -11.24 8.07 0.92
CA VAL A 290 -10.82 6.96 0.06
C VAL A 290 -9.95 7.51 -1.08
N ALA A 291 -8.69 7.08 -1.14
CA ALA A 291 -7.80 7.37 -2.26
C ALA A 291 -8.05 6.44 -3.44
N LEU A 292 -8.11 5.13 -3.17
CA LEU A 292 -8.34 4.12 -4.18
C LEU A 292 -9.00 2.85 -3.63
N ILE A 293 -9.69 2.13 -4.52
CA ILE A 293 -10.27 0.80 -4.27
C ILE A 293 -9.69 -0.17 -5.30
N GLN A 294 -8.87 -1.12 -4.87
CA GLN A 294 -8.43 -2.24 -5.71
C GLN A 294 -9.42 -3.41 -5.55
N SER A 295 -10.13 -3.73 -6.61
CA SER A 295 -10.94 -4.95 -6.64
C SER A 295 -10.07 -6.16 -6.92
N LEU A 296 -10.45 -7.30 -6.36
CA LEU A 296 -9.84 -8.58 -6.73
C LEU A 296 -10.35 -9.05 -8.11
N ALA A 297 -9.64 -10.01 -8.68
CA ALA A 297 -10.02 -10.72 -9.89
C ALA A 297 -10.22 -12.21 -9.58
N ASP A 298 -11.30 -12.79 -10.07
CA ASP A 298 -11.50 -14.25 -10.08
C ASP A 298 -10.85 -14.87 -11.33
N HIS A 299 -10.94 -16.20 -11.41
CA HIS A 299 -10.32 -17.05 -12.43
C HIS A 299 -8.78 -17.05 -12.37
N ASP A 300 -8.09 -15.98 -12.79
CA ASP A 300 -6.63 -15.89 -12.76
C ASP A 300 -6.10 -14.63 -12.04
N PRO A 301 -6.32 -14.48 -10.71
CA PRO A 301 -5.92 -13.32 -9.92
C PRO A 301 -4.46 -12.91 -10.04
N ASP A 302 -4.16 -11.68 -9.59
CA ASP A 302 -2.82 -11.11 -9.63
C ASP A 302 -1.87 -11.73 -8.58
N MET A 303 -1.47 -12.95 -8.92
CA MET A 303 -0.49 -13.81 -8.31
C MET A 303 0.86 -13.63 -8.99
N ASP A 304 1.94 -13.68 -8.21
CA ASP A 304 3.29 -13.71 -8.76
C ASP A 304 3.59 -15.02 -9.50
N ALA A 305 4.68 -15.02 -10.26
CA ALA A 305 5.12 -16.18 -11.01
C ALA A 305 5.53 -17.36 -10.11
N ILE A 306 5.99 -17.13 -8.87
CA ILE A 306 6.27 -18.22 -7.92
C ILE A 306 5.00 -18.99 -7.59
N TYR A 307 3.89 -18.29 -7.29
CA TYR A 307 2.59 -18.94 -7.12
C TYR A 307 2.17 -19.66 -8.41
N ARG A 308 2.24 -19.00 -9.57
CA ARG A 308 1.84 -19.57 -10.88
C ARG A 308 2.65 -20.82 -11.30
N LEU A 309 3.88 -20.95 -10.83
CA LEU A 309 4.76 -22.10 -11.07
C LEU A 309 4.59 -23.24 -10.07
N THR A 310 3.94 -23.01 -8.91
CA THR A 310 3.95 -23.97 -7.78
C THR A 310 2.59 -24.29 -7.16
N MET A 311 1.56 -23.48 -7.43
CA MET A 311 0.23 -23.55 -6.79
C MET A 311 -0.90 -23.64 -7.84
N PRO A 312 -2.10 -24.13 -7.47
CA PRO A 312 -3.19 -24.29 -8.44
C PRO A 312 -3.80 -22.97 -8.94
N LEU A 313 -4.08 -22.95 -10.24
CA LEU A 313 -4.88 -21.97 -10.99
C LEU A 313 -5.68 -22.72 -12.08
N PRO A 314 -6.82 -22.19 -12.57
CA PRO A 314 -7.51 -21.00 -12.07
C PRO A 314 -8.14 -21.23 -10.69
N PHE A 315 -8.48 -20.15 -9.98
CA PHE A 315 -9.33 -20.21 -8.80
C PHE A 315 -10.19 -18.95 -8.64
N ASN A 316 -11.31 -19.10 -7.93
CA ASN A 316 -12.18 -18.00 -7.53
C ASN A 316 -12.18 -17.84 -6.01
N PHE A 317 -12.22 -16.59 -5.54
CA PHE A 317 -12.37 -16.28 -4.12
C PHE A 317 -13.78 -16.65 -3.64
N GLN A 318 -13.87 -17.07 -2.38
CA GLN A 318 -15.12 -17.45 -1.70
C GLN A 318 -15.34 -16.53 -0.47
N PRO A 319 -15.59 -15.23 -0.68
CA PRO A 319 -15.81 -14.29 0.41
C PRO A 319 -17.08 -14.66 1.20
N PRO A 320 -17.10 -14.45 2.52
CA PRO A 320 -18.33 -14.52 3.32
C PRO A 320 -19.47 -13.67 2.74
N SER A 321 -20.72 -14.12 2.91
CA SER A 321 -21.91 -13.43 2.36
C SER A 321 -22.15 -12.03 2.94
N ASP A 322 -21.48 -11.67 4.03
CA ASP A 322 -21.52 -10.38 4.71
C ASP A 322 -20.18 -9.60 4.65
N ALA A 323 -19.20 -10.10 3.89
CA ALA A 323 -17.87 -9.50 3.76
C ALA A 323 -17.94 -8.07 3.19
N ALA A 324 -17.34 -7.10 3.89
CA ALA A 324 -17.14 -5.76 3.35
C ALA A 324 -15.77 -5.65 2.66
N PRO A 325 -15.57 -4.63 1.81
CA PRO A 325 -14.23 -4.24 1.38
C PRO A 325 -13.31 -3.98 2.58
N ILE A 326 -12.07 -4.45 2.52
CA ILE A 326 -11.11 -4.33 3.61
C ILE A 326 -10.31 -3.05 3.44
N VAL A 327 -10.31 -2.18 4.45
CA VAL A 327 -9.45 -0.99 4.47
C VAL A 327 -8.09 -1.32 5.06
N LEU A 328 -7.01 -0.82 4.48
CA LEU A 328 -5.67 -0.97 5.07
C LEU A 328 -5.56 -0.11 6.35
N PRO A 329 -5.02 -0.67 7.45
CA PRO A 329 -4.70 0.12 8.64
C PRO A 329 -3.62 1.19 8.36
N PRO A 330 -3.56 2.27 9.16
CA PRO A 330 -2.45 3.22 9.11
C PRO A 330 -1.10 2.51 9.30
N LYS A 331 -0.06 2.96 8.57
CA LYS A 331 1.29 2.37 8.55
C LYS A 331 1.41 0.95 7.98
N THR A 332 0.32 0.39 7.45
CA THR A 332 0.31 -0.89 6.73
C THR A 332 0.34 -0.67 5.22
N LEU A 333 1.10 -1.50 4.51
CA LEU A 333 1.19 -1.53 3.05
C LEU A 333 0.56 -2.81 2.48
N ALA A 334 0.16 -2.80 1.22
CA ALA A 334 -0.07 -4.01 0.43
C ALA A 334 0.46 -3.78 -0.99
N PRO A 335 0.72 -4.82 -1.80
CA PRO A 335 0.98 -4.62 -3.21
C PRO A 335 -0.28 -4.06 -3.87
N LEU A 336 -0.12 -2.99 -4.66
CA LEU A 336 -1.18 -2.46 -5.50
C LEU A 336 -0.81 -2.63 -6.97
N ASN A 337 -1.79 -3.00 -7.79
CA ASN A 337 -1.59 -3.24 -9.22
C ASN A 337 -2.27 -2.15 -10.07
N ALA A 338 -2.43 -2.44 -11.36
CA ALA A 338 -3.07 -1.55 -12.35
C ALA A 338 -4.14 -2.31 -13.16
N GLN A 339 -4.84 -3.28 -12.55
CA GLN A 339 -5.74 -4.23 -13.23
C GLN A 339 -7.24 -4.04 -12.95
N ALA A 340 -7.58 -3.61 -11.74
CA ALA A 340 -8.97 -3.41 -11.34
C ALA A 340 -9.05 -2.33 -10.23
N CYS A 341 -8.41 -1.18 -10.47
CA CYS A 341 -8.18 -0.16 -9.47
C CYS A 341 -8.97 1.12 -9.75
N LEU A 342 -9.93 1.45 -8.89
CA LEU A 342 -10.62 2.73 -8.90
C LEU A 342 -9.83 3.77 -8.11
N PHE A 343 -9.23 4.75 -8.77
CA PHE A 343 -8.61 5.92 -8.18
C PHE A 343 -9.60 7.08 -8.08
N ARG A 344 -9.52 7.84 -6.98
CA ARG A 344 -10.26 9.09 -6.75
C ARG A 344 -9.40 10.31 -7.12
N ARG A 345 -10.03 11.45 -7.44
CA ARG A 345 -9.30 12.70 -7.78
C ARG A 345 -8.18 13.04 -6.78
N ALA A 346 -8.41 12.88 -5.47
CA ALA A 346 -7.40 13.11 -4.43
C ALA A 346 -6.13 12.21 -4.51
N ALA A 347 -6.17 11.13 -5.28
CA ALA A 347 -5.07 10.19 -5.46
C ALA A 347 -4.45 10.21 -6.86
N PHE A 348 -4.95 11.02 -7.80
CA PHE A 348 -4.48 10.97 -9.20
C PHE A 348 -2.98 11.23 -9.36
N TRP A 349 -2.36 12.03 -8.50
CA TRP A 349 -0.90 12.20 -8.48
C TRP A 349 -0.12 10.87 -8.36
N MET A 350 -0.70 9.81 -7.78
CA MET A 350 -0.08 8.49 -7.65
C MET A 350 -0.38 7.52 -8.81
N LEU A 351 -1.11 7.93 -9.86
CA LEU A 351 -1.41 7.07 -11.02
C LEU A 351 -0.18 6.72 -11.87
N LEU A 352 0.89 7.52 -11.79
CA LEU A 352 2.08 7.40 -12.63
C LEU A 352 2.80 6.04 -12.50
N LEU A 353 2.86 5.31 -13.60
CA LEU A 353 3.63 4.07 -13.74
C LEU A 353 5.09 4.38 -14.15
N PRO A 354 6.11 3.91 -13.41
CA PRO A 354 7.51 4.06 -13.81
C PRO A 354 7.86 3.27 -15.07
N VAL A 355 8.81 3.80 -15.86
CA VAL A 355 9.18 3.33 -17.19
C VAL A 355 10.61 2.79 -17.29
N THR A 356 11.39 2.80 -16.21
CA THR A 356 12.74 2.19 -16.18
C THR A 356 12.77 0.78 -15.58
N VAL A 357 11.67 0.35 -14.96
CA VAL A 357 11.45 -1.03 -14.49
C VAL A 357 10.55 -1.80 -15.46
N HIS A 358 10.55 -3.14 -15.35
CA HIS A 358 9.66 -4.00 -16.13
C HIS A 358 8.18 -3.75 -15.77
N GLY A 359 7.25 -3.97 -16.72
CA GLY A 359 5.81 -3.74 -16.50
C GLY A 359 5.27 -4.45 -15.25
N ARG A 360 5.64 -5.73 -15.05
CA ARG A 360 5.28 -6.55 -13.88
C ARG A 360 5.86 -6.08 -12.53
N VAL A 361 6.66 -5.01 -12.52
CA VAL A 361 7.24 -4.37 -11.33
C VAL A 361 6.73 -2.94 -11.16
N SER A 362 6.32 -2.31 -12.26
CA SER A 362 6.01 -0.88 -12.37
C SER A 362 4.85 -0.45 -11.48
N ASP A 363 3.73 -1.17 -11.56
CA ASP A 363 2.53 -0.92 -10.77
C ASP A 363 2.75 -1.18 -9.27
N ILE A 364 3.46 -2.25 -8.91
CA ILE A 364 3.77 -2.57 -7.51
C ILE A 364 4.64 -1.48 -6.86
N TRP A 365 5.68 -0.98 -7.56
CA TRP A 365 6.54 0.09 -7.05
C TRP A 365 5.78 1.43 -6.93
N ARG A 366 4.96 1.79 -7.93
CA ARG A 366 3.99 2.91 -7.84
C ARG A 366 3.12 2.76 -6.60
N GLY A 367 2.54 1.57 -6.42
CA GLY A 367 1.64 1.20 -5.34
C GLY A 367 2.24 1.44 -3.96
N TYR A 368 3.41 0.88 -3.69
CA TYR A 368 4.11 1.05 -2.41
C TYR A 368 4.52 2.51 -2.15
N ALA A 369 5.06 3.21 -3.15
CA ALA A 369 5.47 4.60 -3.01
C ALA A 369 4.27 5.53 -2.72
N GLY A 370 3.18 5.38 -3.48
CA GLY A 370 1.95 6.14 -3.28
C GLY A 370 1.32 5.88 -1.91
N GLN A 371 1.19 4.62 -1.49
CA GLN A 371 0.65 4.27 -0.16
C GLN A 371 1.39 4.93 0.99
N ARG A 372 2.73 5.00 0.95
CA ARG A 372 3.48 5.71 1.99
C ARG A 372 3.03 7.17 2.07
N LEU A 373 2.85 7.84 0.95
CA LEU A 373 2.41 9.25 0.90
C LEU A 373 0.91 9.43 1.23
N LEU A 374 0.06 8.42 1.01
CA LEU A 374 -1.33 8.45 1.47
C LEU A 374 -1.45 8.55 3.00
N TRP A 375 -0.52 7.96 3.75
CA TRP A 375 -0.47 8.11 5.22
C TRP A 375 -0.22 9.56 5.65
N ASP A 376 0.56 10.33 4.88
CA ASP A 376 0.81 11.75 5.15
C ASP A 376 -0.43 12.61 4.84
N LEU A 377 -1.36 12.11 4.03
CA LEU A 377 -2.63 12.77 3.68
C LEU A 377 -3.82 12.33 4.53
N GLY A 378 -3.66 11.28 5.34
CA GLY A 378 -4.78 10.65 6.07
C GLY A 378 -5.74 9.86 5.16
N LEU A 379 -5.33 9.52 3.93
CA LEU A 379 -6.17 8.86 2.94
C LEU A 379 -6.00 7.33 2.96
N HIS A 380 -7.07 6.63 2.57
CA HIS A 380 -7.20 5.18 2.71
C HIS A 380 -7.15 4.42 1.39
N VAL A 381 -6.52 3.24 1.45
CA VAL A 381 -6.56 2.19 0.41
C VAL A 381 -7.56 1.12 0.86
N ILE A 382 -8.40 0.69 -0.08
CA ILE A 382 -9.40 -0.36 0.14
C ILE A 382 -9.18 -1.51 -0.86
N PHE A 383 -9.37 -2.74 -0.41
CA PHE A 383 -9.50 -3.91 -1.26
C PHE A 383 -10.95 -4.42 -1.27
N SER A 384 -11.58 -4.56 -2.43
CA SER A 384 -12.95 -5.09 -2.57
C SER A 384 -12.96 -6.57 -2.99
N PRO A 385 -14.02 -7.33 -2.65
CA PRO A 385 -14.30 -8.65 -3.22
C PRO A 385 -14.25 -8.64 -4.77
N PRO A 386 -14.04 -9.80 -5.43
CA PRO A 386 -13.71 -9.82 -6.85
C PRO A 386 -14.87 -9.39 -7.76
N ILE A 387 -14.73 -8.25 -8.43
CA ILE A 387 -15.73 -7.72 -9.37
C ILE A 387 -15.40 -8.00 -10.84
N VAL A 388 -14.19 -8.46 -11.14
CA VAL A 388 -13.75 -8.89 -12.48
C VAL A 388 -13.36 -10.36 -12.49
N ASP A 389 -13.39 -10.98 -13.66
CA ASP A 389 -12.74 -12.25 -13.96
C ASP A 389 -11.52 -11.96 -14.86
N GLN A 390 -10.34 -12.50 -14.55
CA GLN A 390 -9.14 -12.32 -15.38
C GLN A 390 -8.88 -13.52 -16.30
N PHE A 391 -8.81 -13.26 -17.60
CA PHE A 391 -8.57 -14.26 -18.65
C PHE A 391 -7.24 -13.99 -19.35
N ARG A 392 -6.13 -14.20 -18.62
CA ARG A 392 -4.80 -13.75 -19.05
C ARG A 392 -4.39 -14.23 -20.43
N ASN A 393 -3.71 -13.34 -21.15
CA ASN A 393 -2.99 -13.65 -22.37
C ASN A 393 -1.94 -14.77 -22.14
N PRO A 394 -1.58 -15.57 -23.17
CA PRO A 394 -0.59 -16.64 -23.00
C PRO A 394 0.81 -16.12 -22.64
N HIS A 395 1.26 -16.39 -21.42
CA HIS A 395 2.59 -16.01 -20.92
C HIS A 395 3.42 -17.22 -20.50
N SER A 396 4.76 -17.07 -20.53
CA SER A 396 5.68 -18.03 -19.92
C SER A 396 5.90 -17.64 -18.46
N TYR A 397 5.36 -18.41 -17.52
CA TYR A 397 5.52 -18.11 -16.08
C TYR A 397 6.98 -18.10 -15.63
N LEU A 398 7.89 -18.79 -16.32
CA LEU A 398 9.33 -18.69 -16.02
C LEU A 398 9.94 -17.35 -16.48
N ALA A 399 9.49 -16.79 -17.61
CA ALA A 399 9.90 -15.46 -18.04
C ALA A 399 9.25 -14.35 -17.19
N ASP A 400 8.04 -14.58 -16.69
CA ASP A 400 7.40 -13.73 -15.68
C ASP A 400 8.21 -13.73 -14.37
N PHE A 401 8.70 -14.89 -13.93
CA PHE A 401 9.57 -15.02 -12.75
C PHE A 401 10.87 -14.22 -12.90
N ASP A 402 11.58 -14.37 -14.03
CA ASP A 402 12.78 -13.58 -14.34
C ASP A 402 12.49 -12.07 -14.34
N SER A 403 11.30 -11.69 -14.81
CA SER A 403 10.82 -10.31 -14.84
C SER A 403 10.40 -9.75 -13.48
N GLU A 404 10.06 -10.61 -12.51
CA GLU A 404 9.59 -10.27 -11.17
C GLU A 404 10.69 -10.37 -10.09
N ILE A 405 11.92 -10.78 -10.44
CA ILE A 405 13.09 -10.82 -9.54
C ILE A 405 13.23 -9.56 -8.64
N PRO A 406 13.01 -8.31 -9.11
CA PRO A 406 13.07 -7.13 -8.24
C PRO A 406 12.05 -7.15 -7.10
N LEU A 407 10.86 -7.72 -7.30
CA LEU A 407 9.85 -7.87 -6.25
C LEU A 407 10.36 -8.84 -5.18
N TYR A 408 10.71 -10.06 -5.59
CA TYR A 408 11.15 -11.13 -4.70
C TYR A 408 12.36 -10.76 -3.85
N THR A 409 13.32 -10.03 -4.46
CA THR A 409 14.61 -9.73 -3.84
C THR A 409 14.64 -8.40 -3.09
N ARG A 410 13.69 -7.48 -3.31
CA ARG A 410 13.76 -6.10 -2.77
C ARG A 410 12.52 -5.57 -2.07
N ALA A 411 11.36 -6.22 -2.20
CA ALA A 411 10.11 -5.71 -1.59
C ALA A 411 10.18 -5.64 -0.06
N GLY A 412 10.89 -6.55 0.61
CA GLY A 412 11.07 -6.50 2.07
C GLY A 412 11.81 -5.24 2.52
N ALA A 413 13.00 -4.99 1.95
CA ALA A 413 13.77 -3.78 2.21
C ALA A 413 13.05 -2.49 1.76
N LEU A 414 12.17 -2.57 0.75
CA LEU A 414 11.33 -1.44 0.33
C LEU A 414 10.31 -1.07 1.41
N VAL A 415 9.62 -2.08 1.94
CA VAL A 415 8.66 -1.94 3.04
C VAL A 415 9.34 -1.41 4.31
N GLU A 416 10.51 -1.95 4.67
CA GLU A 416 11.34 -1.45 5.78
C GLU A 416 11.69 0.03 5.61
N PHE A 417 12.21 0.40 4.42
CA PHE A 417 12.57 1.77 4.09
C PHE A 417 11.36 2.72 4.14
N LEU A 418 10.25 2.36 3.50
CA LEU A 418 9.05 3.21 3.44
C LEU A 418 8.44 3.43 4.83
N HIS A 419 8.38 2.40 5.67
CA HIS A 419 7.88 2.52 7.05
C HIS A 419 8.75 3.43 7.92
N GLN A 420 10.03 3.64 7.56
CA GLN A 420 10.94 4.57 8.24
C GLN A 420 11.07 5.94 7.54
N TRP A 421 10.73 6.03 6.26
CA TRP A 421 10.85 7.25 5.47
C TRP A 421 9.92 8.36 5.96
N SER A 422 10.41 9.60 5.91
CA SER A 422 9.65 10.82 6.17
C SER A 422 10.25 11.97 5.36
N SER A 423 9.49 13.05 5.20
CA SER A 423 9.92 14.28 4.53
C SER A 423 9.52 15.51 5.33
N ALA A 424 10.39 16.53 5.29
CA ALA A 424 10.13 17.85 5.85
C ALA A 424 9.42 18.80 4.87
N ALA A 425 9.15 18.37 3.62
CA ALA A 425 8.51 19.22 2.62
C ALA A 425 7.06 19.57 3.04
N THR A 426 6.68 20.82 2.79
CA THR A 426 5.37 21.41 3.12
C THR A 426 4.34 21.24 2.01
N THR A 427 4.74 20.73 0.84
CA THR A 427 3.87 20.45 -0.31
C THR A 427 3.86 18.97 -0.64
N LEU A 428 2.73 18.43 -1.12
CA LEU A 428 2.65 17.04 -1.58
C LEU A 428 3.59 16.77 -2.78
N PRO A 429 3.67 17.61 -3.84
CA PRO A 429 4.66 17.44 -4.92
C PRO A 429 6.10 17.31 -4.42
N GLY A 430 6.52 18.11 -3.44
CA GLY A 430 7.86 18.00 -2.85
C GLY A 430 8.08 16.67 -2.12
N ARG A 431 7.06 16.13 -1.43
CA ARG A 431 7.13 14.79 -0.83
C ARG A 431 7.17 13.68 -1.87
N VAL A 432 6.43 13.83 -2.97
CA VAL A 432 6.47 12.90 -4.12
C VAL A 432 7.88 12.89 -4.70
N GLU A 433 8.43 14.04 -5.10
CA GLU A 433 9.78 14.12 -5.68
C GLU A 433 10.84 13.55 -4.74
N GLN A 434 10.85 13.95 -3.47
CA GLN A 434 11.84 13.46 -2.48
C GLN A 434 11.74 11.95 -2.24
N LEU A 435 10.55 11.36 -2.28
CA LEU A 435 10.41 9.91 -2.18
C LEU A 435 10.94 9.20 -3.42
N TRP A 436 10.63 9.70 -4.61
CA TRP A 436 11.10 9.13 -5.88
C TRP A 436 12.62 9.29 -6.07
N ILE A 437 13.20 10.40 -5.61
CA ILE A 437 14.66 10.55 -5.44
C ILE A 437 15.19 9.47 -4.51
N ALA A 438 14.62 9.28 -3.32
CA ALA A 438 15.11 8.31 -2.36
C ALA A 438 15.00 6.86 -2.86
N LEU A 439 14.01 6.54 -3.71
CA LEU A 439 13.90 5.27 -4.44
C LEU A 439 14.96 5.12 -5.54
N TYR A 440 15.28 6.20 -6.26
CA TYR A 440 16.38 6.23 -7.24
C TYR A 440 17.73 5.98 -6.57
N GLU A 441 18.03 6.66 -5.46
CA GLU A 441 19.28 6.55 -4.70
C GLU A 441 19.56 5.14 -4.17
N ARG A 442 18.47 4.38 -3.95
CA ARG A 442 18.48 2.97 -3.52
C ARG A 442 18.35 1.99 -4.69
N GLY A 443 18.22 2.48 -5.92
CA GLY A 443 18.18 1.65 -7.13
C GLY A 443 16.90 0.84 -7.34
N TYR A 444 15.75 1.30 -6.81
CA TYR A 444 14.45 0.74 -7.16
C TYR A 444 13.99 1.18 -8.56
N VAL A 445 14.41 2.37 -8.98
CA VAL A 445 14.13 3.03 -10.27
C VAL A 445 15.36 3.81 -10.74
N GLU A 446 15.44 4.15 -12.03
CA GLU A 446 16.55 4.93 -12.61
C GLU A 446 16.22 6.43 -12.76
N MET A 447 17.24 7.23 -13.07
CA MET A 447 17.18 8.70 -13.19
C MET A 447 15.99 9.18 -14.04
N LYS A 448 15.71 8.48 -15.15
CA LYS A 448 14.61 8.80 -16.06
C LYS A 448 13.22 8.73 -15.40
N ASP A 449 13.02 7.90 -14.37
CA ASP A 449 11.75 7.86 -13.63
C ASP A 449 11.60 9.07 -12.69
N VAL A 450 12.68 9.59 -12.10
CA VAL A 450 12.61 10.83 -11.30
C VAL A 450 12.26 12.02 -12.20
N VAL A 451 12.85 12.09 -13.40
CA VAL A 451 12.52 13.13 -14.40
C VAL A 451 11.08 12.97 -14.92
N LEU A 452 10.60 11.74 -15.15
CA LEU A 452 9.20 11.46 -15.48
C LEU A 452 8.25 11.92 -14.37
N VAL A 453 8.58 11.69 -13.09
CA VAL A 453 7.81 12.16 -11.93
C VAL A 453 7.74 13.69 -11.88
N GLN A 454 8.87 14.36 -12.10
CA GLN A 454 8.91 15.82 -12.19
C GLN A 454 7.98 16.34 -13.30
N HIS A 455 8.03 15.72 -14.48
CA HIS A 455 7.26 16.15 -15.64
C HIS A 455 5.76 15.80 -15.51
N TRP A 456 5.44 14.73 -14.77
CA TRP A 456 4.08 14.39 -14.35
C TRP A 456 3.50 15.42 -13.37
N LEU A 457 4.24 15.78 -12.31
CA LEU A 457 3.81 16.80 -11.34
C LEU A 457 3.60 18.17 -12.01
N GLN A 458 4.44 18.53 -12.98
CA GLN A 458 4.26 19.73 -13.79
C GLN A 458 3.02 19.61 -14.70
N ALA A 459 2.88 18.54 -15.48
CA ALA A 459 1.73 18.35 -16.37
C ALA A 459 0.39 18.35 -15.62
N LEU A 460 0.34 17.76 -14.42
CA LEU A 460 -0.80 17.86 -13.52
C LEU A 460 -1.12 19.32 -13.15
N THR A 461 -0.09 20.12 -12.81
CA THR A 461 -0.25 21.55 -12.51
C THR A 461 -0.82 22.32 -13.71
N ASP A 462 -0.34 22.02 -14.93
CA ASP A 462 -0.73 22.71 -16.16
C ASP A 462 -2.15 22.37 -16.65
N VAL A 463 -2.67 21.18 -16.32
CA VAL A 463 -4.10 20.83 -16.49
C VAL A 463 -5.00 21.29 -15.34
N GLY A 464 -4.47 22.01 -14.35
CA GLY A 464 -5.25 22.52 -13.22
C GLY A 464 -5.63 21.46 -12.19
N TYR A 465 -4.80 20.42 -12.02
CA TYR A 465 -4.97 19.45 -10.93
C TYR A 465 -4.67 20.08 -9.57
N GLU A 466 -5.63 20.00 -8.67
CA GLU A 466 -5.50 20.48 -7.29
C GLU A 466 -4.90 19.36 -6.42
N PHE A 467 -3.60 19.45 -6.13
CA PHE A 467 -2.94 18.54 -5.20
C PHE A 467 -3.56 18.66 -3.79
N PRO A 468 -3.86 17.54 -3.11
CA PRO A 468 -4.27 17.56 -1.71
C PRO A 468 -3.28 18.32 -0.81
N GLY A 469 -3.82 19.20 0.04
CA GLY A 469 -3.05 19.83 1.10
C GLY A 469 -2.61 18.80 2.14
N LEU A 470 -1.37 18.90 2.61
CA LEU A 470 -0.93 18.12 3.76
C LEU A 470 -1.68 18.60 5.02
N PRO A 471 -2.23 17.70 5.86
CA PRO A 471 -2.79 18.07 7.14
C PRO A 471 -1.74 18.82 7.98
N THR A 472 -2.15 19.94 8.59
CA THR A 472 -1.34 20.56 9.64
C THR A 472 -1.18 19.56 10.78
N ALA A 473 0.06 19.34 11.22
CA ALA A 473 0.33 18.46 12.36
C ALA A 473 -0.45 18.97 13.58
N GLN A 474 -1.34 18.14 14.12
CA GLN A 474 -1.97 18.45 15.40
C GLN A 474 -0.89 18.37 16.50
N PRO A 475 -0.81 19.38 17.39
CA PRO A 475 0.25 19.51 18.39
C PRO A 475 0.11 18.55 19.57
#